data_AF-A0A4Q9N9R0-F1
#
_entry.id   AF-A0A4Q9N9R0-F1
#
_cell.length_a   1.000
_cell.length_b   1.000
_cell.length_c   1.000
_cell.angle_alpha   90.00
_cell.angle_beta   90.00
_cell.angle_gamma   90.00
#
_symmetry.space_group_name_H-M   'P 1'
#
loop_
_entity.id
_entity.type
_entity.pdbx_description
1 polymer ?
#
loop_
_entity_poly.entity_id
_entity_poly.type
_entity_poly.pdbx_seq_one_letter_code
_entity_poly.pdbx_strand_id
1 'polypeptide(L)'
;MEVLTLTGGRGANHILETQDLQSANAVRYGGNIHVIDLISGEVNVDSNRLPIVVLLGTGTILRTNLIGRRAKPVINKVFDSEDARAAYDYQATQQHADRVFIEVSKD
;
A
#
# COMPACT_ATOMS: atom_id res chain seq x y z
N MET A 1 -12.40 8.51 -11.26
CA MET A 1 -12.41 7.04 -11.39
C MET A 1 -11.65 6.62 -12.65
N GLU A 2 -10.34 6.81 -12.64
CA GLU A 2 -9.47 6.40 -13.75
C GLU A 2 -9.47 4.87 -13.95
N VAL A 3 -9.47 4.11 -12.85
CA VAL A 3 -9.56 2.64 -12.87
C VAL A 3 -10.79 2.14 -13.63
N LEU A 4 -11.98 2.72 -13.41
CA LEU A 4 -13.17 2.31 -14.17
C LEU A 4 -13.06 2.65 -15.64
N THR A 5 -12.41 3.77 -15.99
CA THR A 5 -12.19 4.14 -17.39
C THR A 5 -11.26 3.14 -18.07
N LEU A 6 -10.12 2.81 -17.43
CA LEU A 6 -9.15 1.84 -17.93
C LEU A 6 -9.70 0.41 -18.03
N THR A 7 -10.68 0.06 -17.18
CA THR A 7 -11.27 -1.29 -17.13
C THR A 7 -12.61 -1.41 -17.83
N GLY A 8 -13.07 -0.37 -18.55
CA GLY A 8 -14.37 -0.37 -19.24
C GLY A 8 -15.55 -0.55 -18.27
N GLY A 9 -15.45 0.02 -17.06
CA GLY A 9 -16.46 -0.05 -16.00
C GLY A 9 -16.40 -1.31 -15.14
N ARG A 10 -15.50 -2.27 -15.40
CA ARG A 10 -15.44 -3.53 -14.64
C ARG A 10 -14.91 -3.37 -13.22
N GLY A 11 -13.96 -2.47 -13.01
CA GLY A 11 -13.26 -2.34 -11.73
C GLY A 11 -12.09 -3.30 -11.56
N ALA A 12 -11.30 -3.08 -10.52
CA ALA A 12 -10.09 -3.83 -10.22
C ALA A 12 -10.38 -5.20 -9.63
N ASN A 13 -9.60 -6.22 -10.04
CA ASN A 13 -9.64 -7.56 -9.45
C ASN A 13 -9.05 -7.61 -8.04
N HIS A 14 -7.93 -6.90 -7.85
CA HIS A 14 -7.17 -6.81 -6.61
C HIS A 14 -6.82 -5.35 -6.38
N ILE A 15 -7.06 -4.87 -5.18
CA ILE A 15 -6.60 -3.56 -4.71
C ILE A 15 -5.56 -3.81 -3.62
N LEU A 16 -4.43 -3.12 -3.69
CA LEU A 16 -3.45 -3.08 -2.62
C LEU A 16 -3.59 -1.72 -1.93
N GLU A 17 -4.04 -1.73 -0.68
CA GLU A 17 -4.32 -0.52 0.10
C GLU A 17 -3.25 -0.36 1.19
N THR A 18 -2.71 0.84 1.33
CA THR A 18 -1.66 1.17 2.31
C THR A 18 -2.16 2.09 3.43
N GLN A 19 -3.30 2.75 3.24
CA GLN A 19 -4.02 3.55 4.23
C GLN A 19 -5.44 3.80 3.72
N ASP A 20 -6.45 3.83 4.60
CA ASP A 20 -7.88 4.12 4.32
C ASP A 20 -8.53 3.37 3.14
N LEU A 21 -9.78 2.91 3.26
CA LEU A 21 -10.45 2.17 2.17
C LEU A 21 -11.00 3.08 1.05
N GLN A 22 -10.29 4.15 0.67
CA GLN A 22 -10.75 5.10 -0.34
C GLN A 22 -10.93 4.46 -1.72
N SER A 23 -10.11 3.47 -2.06
CA SER A 23 -10.15 2.78 -3.35
C SER A 23 -11.28 1.75 -3.45
N ALA A 24 -12.05 1.52 -2.38
CA ALA A 24 -13.10 0.52 -2.30
C ALA A 24 -14.13 0.60 -3.44
N ASN A 25 -14.52 1.81 -3.87
CA ASN A 25 -15.50 1.99 -4.94
C ASN A 25 -14.98 1.58 -6.33
N ALA A 26 -13.67 1.33 -6.47
CA ALA A 26 -13.07 0.88 -7.72
C ALA A 26 -12.95 -0.66 -7.80
N VAL A 27 -13.29 -1.41 -6.74
CA VAL A 27 -13.23 -2.87 -6.76
C VAL A 27 -14.37 -3.45 -7.60
N ARG A 28 -14.07 -4.48 -8.38
CA ARG A 28 -15.12 -5.24 -9.09
C ARG A 28 -15.92 -6.11 -8.11
N TYR A 29 -17.11 -6.52 -8.53
CA TYR A 29 -17.85 -7.59 -7.85
C TYR A 29 -17.00 -8.88 -7.74
N GLY A 30 -16.87 -9.42 -6.52
CA GLY A 30 -16.03 -10.57 -6.18
C GLY A 30 -14.52 -10.28 -6.19
N GLY A 31 -14.12 -9.02 -6.20
CA GLY A 31 -12.72 -8.61 -6.10
C GLY A 31 -12.15 -8.77 -4.70
N ASN A 32 -10.87 -8.44 -4.54
CA ASN A 32 -10.19 -8.49 -3.25
C ASN A 32 -9.53 -7.15 -2.94
N ILE A 33 -9.59 -6.74 -1.68
CA ILE A 33 -8.83 -5.60 -1.17
C ILE A 33 -7.83 -6.14 -0.15
N HIS A 34 -6.55 -5.93 -0.44
CA HIS A 34 -5.43 -6.36 0.38
C HIS A 34 -4.88 -5.14 1.10
N VAL A 35 -5.02 -5.08 2.42
CA VAL A 35 -4.41 -4.02 3.22
C VAL A 35 -3.00 -4.49 3.59
N ILE A 36 -1.99 -3.76 3.13
CA ILE A 36 -0.57 -4.17 3.18
C ILE A 36 0.25 -3.34 4.16
N ASP A 37 -0.15 -2.08 4.40
CA ASP A 37 0.55 -1.19 5.32
C ASP A 37 -0.45 -0.62 6.34
N LEU A 38 -0.07 -0.61 7.61
CA LEU A 38 -0.76 0.17 8.66
C LEU A 38 0.25 1.23 9.09
N ILE A 39 0.39 2.28 8.27
CA ILE A 39 1.35 3.36 8.54
C ILE A 39 1.02 4.08 9.87
N SER A 40 -0.24 4.00 10.32
CA SER A 40 -0.76 4.62 11.55
C SER A 40 -0.90 3.70 12.77
N GLY A 41 -0.62 2.39 12.66
CA GLY A 41 -0.85 1.43 13.75
C GLY A 41 -2.33 1.17 14.10
N GLU A 42 -3.25 1.99 13.58
CA GLU A 42 -4.70 1.81 13.68
C GLU A 42 -5.30 1.69 12.28
N VAL A 43 -6.05 0.61 12.03
CA VAL A 43 -7.02 0.65 10.92
C VAL A 43 -8.18 1.49 11.43
N ASN A 44 -8.25 2.76 11.03
CA ASN A 44 -9.49 3.50 11.18
C ASN A 44 -10.47 2.98 10.12
N VAL A 45 -11.03 1.80 10.42
CA VAL A 45 -12.22 1.33 9.74
C VAL A 45 -13.35 2.19 10.28
N ASP A 46 -13.52 3.39 9.74
CA ASP A 46 -14.76 4.11 9.93
C ASP A 46 -15.87 3.21 9.38
N SER A 47 -16.61 2.58 10.27
CA SER A 47 -17.66 1.61 9.94
C SER A 47 -18.80 2.26 9.17
N ASN A 48 -18.90 3.60 9.17
CA ASN A 48 -19.80 4.36 8.29
C ASN A 48 -19.22 4.61 6.88
N ARG A 49 -17.90 4.44 6.69
CA ARG A 49 -17.20 4.57 5.40
C ARG A 49 -16.74 3.26 4.79
N LEU A 50 -16.80 2.15 5.53
CA LEU A 50 -16.99 0.86 4.88
C LEU A 50 -18.25 1.02 4.05
N PRO A 51 -18.17 1.02 2.71
CA PRO A 51 -19.39 0.88 1.97
C PRO A 51 -19.94 -0.46 2.45
N ILE A 52 -21.09 -0.46 3.10
CA ILE A 52 -21.85 -1.69 3.37
C ILE A 52 -21.98 -2.51 2.07
N VAL A 53 -21.87 -1.85 0.91
CA VAL A 53 -21.67 -2.39 -0.44
C VAL A 53 -20.42 -3.29 -0.61
N VAL A 54 -19.28 -3.02 0.03
CA VAL A 54 -18.07 -3.87 -0.06
C VAL A 54 -18.26 -5.19 0.69
N LEU A 55 -18.82 -5.17 1.90
CA LEU A 55 -19.02 -6.39 2.69
C LEU A 55 -20.26 -7.19 2.27
N LEU A 56 -21.37 -6.53 1.90
CA LEU A 56 -22.67 -7.18 1.64
C LEU A 56 -23.14 -7.08 0.18
N GLY A 57 -22.65 -6.11 -0.61
CA GLY A 57 -23.12 -5.86 -1.98
C GLY A 57 -22.23 -6.40 -3.11
N THR A 58 -20.94 -6.65 -2.85
CA THR A 58 -19.96 -7.06 -3.87
C THR A 58 -19.36 -8.44 -3.63
N GLY A 59 -19.57 -9.06 -2.46
CA GLY A 59 -18.89 -10.32 -2.11
C GLY A 59 -17.36 -10.17 -2.03
N THR A 60 -16.87 -8.96 -1.72
CA THR A 60 -15.44 -8.65 -1.68
C THR A 60 -14.80 -9.21 -0.42
N ILE A 61 -13.61 -9.78 -0.56
CA ILE A 61 -12.83 -10.31 0.56
C ILE A 61 -11.75 -9.30 0.93
N LEU A 62 -11.73 -8.87 2.19
CA LEU A 62 -10.69 -8.01 2.75
C LEU A 62 -9.66 -8.86 3.51
N ARG A 63 -8.37 -8.71 3.21
CA ARG A 63 -7.28 -9.47 3.85
C ARG A 63 -6.11 -8.58 4.22
N THR A 64 -5.56 -8.79 5.41
CA THR A 64 -4.25 -8.26 5.78
C THR A 64 -3.18 -9.20 5.25
N ASN A 65 -2.13 -8.67 4.62
CA ASN A 65 -1.02 -9.49 4.10
C ASN A 65 0.32 -8.90 4.53
N LEU A 66 1.23 -9.75 5.03
CA LEU A 66 2.64 -9.43 5.17
C LEU A 66 3.33 -9.66 3.82
N ILE A 67 3.97 -8.64 3.26
CA ILE A 67 4.69 -8.77 1.97
C ILE A 67 5.78 -9.85 2.11
N GLY A 68 5.68 -10.89 1.29
CA GLY A 68 6.60 -12.03 1.30
C GLY A 68 7.96 -11.76 0.66
N ARG A 69 8.96 -12.53 1.08
CA ARG A 69 10.41 -12.46 0.77
C ARG A 69 10.83 -12.59 -0.71
N ARG A 70 9.90 -12.68 -1.67
CA ARG A 70 10.21 -12.96 -3.09
C ARG A 70 10.36 -11.72 -3.96
N ALA A 71 9.96 -10.55 -3.49
CA ALA A 71 10.17 -9.30 -4.22
C ALA A 71 11.62 -8.83 -4.07
N LYS A 72 12.30 -8.55 -5.20
CA LYS A 72 13.59 -7.86 -5.17
C LYS A 72 13.33 -6.40 -4.83
N PRO A 73 14.00 -5.82 -3.81
CA PRO A 73 13.83 -4.41 -3.52
C PRO A 73 14.41 -3.58 -4.67
N VAL A 74 13.69 -2.53 -5.06
CA VAL A 74 14.25 -1.47 -5.89
C VAL A 74 14.98 -0.51 -4.95
N ILE A 75 16.25 -0.26 -5.22
CA ILE A 75 17.13 0.58 -4.39
C ILE A 75 17.06 1.99 -4.95
N ASN A 76 16.55 2.94 -4.15
CA ASN A 76 16.54 4.34 -4.55
C ASN A 76 17.90 5.00 -4.27
N LYS A 77 18.39 4.85 -3.04
CA LYS A 77 19.64 5.44 -2.59
C LYS A 77 20.21 4.62 -1.42
N VAL A 78 21.54 4.52 -1.40
CA VAL A 78 22.30 3.90 -0.31
C VAL A 78 23.06 5.03 0.41
N PHE A 79 23.02 5.02 1.73
CA PHE A 79 23.78 5.89 2.62
C PHE A 79 24.79 5.06 3.41
N ASP A 80 25.95 5.64 3.68
CA ASP A 80 26.88 5.09 4.67
C ASP A 80 26.27 5.13 6.09
N SER A 81 26.73 4.26 6.98
CA SER A 81 26.25 4.19 8.37
C SER A 81 26.36 5.52 9.13
N GLU A 82 27.41 6.28 8.83
CA GLU A 82 27.75 7.58 9.40
C GLU A 82 26.72 8.65 9.03
N ASP A 83 26.06 8.48 7.88
CA ASP A 83 25.04 9.38 7.34
C ASP A 83 23.60 8.91 7.63
N ALA A 84 23.42 8.01 8.61
CA ALA A 84 22.11 7.47 8.96
C ALA A 84 21.05 8.56 9.21
N ARG A 85 21.43 9.69 9.83
CA ARG A 85 20.51 10.82 10.04
C ARG A 85 20.05 11.44 8.72
N ALA A 86 20.97 11.64 7.78
CA ALA A 86 20.64 12.17 6.46
C ALA A 86 19.76 11.19 5.66
N ALA A 87 19.92 9.88 5.87
CA ALA A 87 19.04 8.87 5.28
C ALA A 87 17.60 9.00 5.78
N TYR A 88 17.41 9.22 7.09
CA TYR A 88 16.07 9.47 7.66
C TYR A 88 15.49 10.80 7.20
N ASP A 89 16.29 11.87 7.15
CA ASP A 89 15.84 13.18 6.66
C ASP A 89 15.41 13.07 5.18
N TYR A 90 16.17 12.36 4.35
CA TYR A 90 15.81 12.06 2.96
C TYR A 90 14.53 11.22 2.87
N GLN A 91 14.39 10.19 3.71
CA GLN A 91 13.18 9.37 3.76
C GLN A 91 11.94 10.20 4.10
N ALA A 92 12.05 11.14 5.04
CA ALA A 92 10.97 12.01 5.50
C ALA A 92 10.46 12.96 4.40
N THR A 93 11.29 13.29 3.40
CA THR A 93 10.85 14.12 2.27
C THR A 93 9.78 13.44 1.40
N GLN A 94 9.66 12.11 1.47
CA GLN A 94 8.81 11.30 0.58
C GLN A 94 9.07 11.54 -0.93
N GLN A 95 10.23 12.10 -1.31
CA GLN A 95 10.62 12.31 -2.71
C GLN A 95 11.26 11.08 -3.36
N HIS A 96 11.42 9.99 -2.61
CA HIS A 96 11.89 8.71 -3.11
C HIS A 96 10.70 7.86 -3.59
N ALA A 97 10.88 7.17 -4.72
CA ALA A 97 9.88 6.25 -5.24
C ALA A 97 10.01 4.82 -4.66
N ASP A 98 11.14 4.52 -4.01
CA ASP A 98 11.51 3.17 -3.56
C ASP A 98 12.29 3.21 -2.24
N ARG A 99 12.91 2.09 -1.85
CA ARG A 99 13.55 1.94 -0.54
C ARG A 99 14.85 2.72 -0.42
N VAL A 100 15.03 3.36 0.73
CA VAL A 100 16.28 3.97 1.19
C VAL A 100 17.05 2.94 2.02
N PHE A 101 18.34 2.77 1.74
CA PHE A 101 19.21 1.81 2.42
C PHE A 101 20.30 2.53 3.21
N ILE A 102 20.67 1.95 4.35
CA ILE A 102 21.84 2.34 5.14
C ILE A 102 22.77 1.13 5.17
N GLU A 103 23.99 1.28 4.68
CA GLU A 103 25.03 0.27 4.74
C GLU A 103 25.65 0.27 6.13
N VAL A 104 25.53 -0.85 6.85
CA VAL A 104 25.94 -0.97 8.26
C VAL A 104 27.28 -1.69 8.47
N SER A 105 27.83 -2.27 7.41
CA SER A 105 29.14 -2.92 7.43
C SER A 105 29.73 -2.89 6.02
N LYS A 106 30.97 -2.42 5.90
CA LYS A 106 31.80 -2.64 4.72
C LYS A 106 32.49 -3.99 4.91
N ASP A 107 32.39 -4.87 3.92
CA ASP A 107 33.20 -6.10 3.90
C ASP A 107 34.71 -5.77 3.99
#